data_AF-A0A6P6LKU1-F1
#
_entry.id   AF-A0A6P6LKU1-F1
#
_cell.length_a   1.000
_cell.length_b   1.000
_cell.length_c   1.000
_cell.angle_alpha   90.00
_cell.angle_beta   90.00
_cell.angle_gamma   90.00
#
_symmetry.space_group_name_H-M   'P 1'
#
loop_
_entity.id
_entity.type
_entity.pdbx_description
1 polymer ?
#
loop_
_entity_poly.entity_id
_entity_poly.type
_entity_poly.pdbx_seq_one_letter_code
_entity_poly.pdbx_strand_id
1 'polypeptide(L)'
;MLVAVMTKKLALNKGEKHVHFFMMDIQISKRIRHAAANVLRECWLLHRTTHTKDNSGEHRHHQRCLLEAIRVFRHLRLKQRKLRDFASEMVDLSKMQMIMCDLSANWNSSYLELEQRIISMEQKLDELGRSFQNTSELLTQTLHHRRLDHR
;
A
#
# COMPACT_ATOMS: atom_id res chain seq x y z
N MET A 1 6.54 -26.95 31.72
CA MET A 1 5.14 -26.62 31.35
C MET A 1 4.71 -25.21 31.81
N LEU A 2 4.97 -24.81 33.06
CA LEU A 2 4.54 -23.51 33.61
C LEU A 2 5.01 -22.29 32.80
N VAL A 3 6.29 -22.27 32.39
CA VAL A 3 6.87 -21.17 31.59
C VAL A 3 6.10 -20.96 30.28
N ALA A 4 5.74 -22.03 29.58
CA ALA A 4 4.99 -21.95 28.32
C ALA A 4 3.56 -21.42 28.50
N VAL A 5 2.91 -21.75 29.63
CA VAL A 5 1.57 -21.24 29.95
C VAL A 5 1.63 -19.76 30.31
N MET A 6 2.62 -19.37 31.12
CA MET A 6 2.83 -17.97 31.52
C MET A 6 3.19 -17.09 30.33
N THR A 7 4.09 -17.53 29.44
CA THR A 7 4.43 -16.77 28.24
C THR A 7 3.23 -16.57 27.32
N LYS A 8 2.38 -17.60 27.16
CA LYS A 8 1.15 -17.50 26.36
C LYS A 8 0.13 -16.53 26.96
N LYS A 9 -0.01 -16.49 28.29
CA LYS A 9 -0.91 -15.54 28.97
C LYS A 9 -0.41 -14.10 28.99
N LEU A 10 0.91 -13.89 28.95
CA LEU A 10 1.54 -12.56 28.92
C LEU A 10 1.68 -11.99 27.51
N ALA A 11 1.55 -12.83 26.48
CA ALA A 11 1.62 -12.39 25.10
C ALA A 11 0.35 -11.62 24.72
N LEU A 12 0.52 -10.35 24.31
CA LEU A 12 -0.58 -9.53 23.82
C LEU A 12 -1.23 -10.15 22.57
N ASN A 13 -2.56 -10.12 22.51
CA ASN A 13 -3.33 -10.48 21.34
C ASN A 13 -3.09 -9.48 20.19
N LYS A 14 -3.40 -9.85 18.94
CA LYS A 14 -3.25 -9.00 17.75
C LYS A 14 -3.93 -7.64 17.90
N GLY A 15 -5.16 -7.62 18.42
CA GLY A 15 -5.91 -6.38 18.68
C GLY A 15 -5.24 -5.50 19.74
N GLU A 16 -4.83 -6.10 20.86
CA GLU A 16 -4.13 -5.38 21.94
C GLU A 16 -2.79 -4.81 21.47
N LYS A 17 -2.04 -5.56 20.66
CA LYS A 17 -0.81 -5.08 20.02
C LYS A 17 -1.07 -3.86 19.15
N HIS A 18 -2.14 -3.87 18.35
CA HIS A 18 -2.47 -2.75 17.47
C HIS A 18 -2.77 -1.48 18.27
N VAL A 19 -3.59 -1.59 19.32
CA VAL A 19 -3.88 -0.48 20.25
C VAL A 19 -2.60 -0.03 20.95
N HIS A 20 -1.77 -0.95 21.43
CA HIS A 20 -0.51 -0.65 22.12
C HIS A 20 0.46 0.12 21.21
N PHE A 21 0.67 -0.31 19.97
CA PHE A 21 1.53 0.40 19.01
C PHE A 21 0.98 1.78 18.67
N PHE A 22 -0.33 1.91 18.50
CA PHE A 22 -0.99 3.19 18.26
C PHE A 22 -0.77 4.17 19.43
N MET A 23 -0.99 3.72 20.66
CA MET A 23 -0.75 4.54 21.86
C MET A 23 0.72 4.95 21.96
N MET A 24 1.64 4.03 21.70
CA MET A 24 3.08 4.31 21.75
C MET A 24 3.51 5.29 20.63
N ASP A 25 2.91 5.23 19.45
CA ASP A 25 3.17 6.18 18.36
C ASP A 25 2.74 7.60 18.73
N ILE A 26 1.54 7.76 19.32
CA ILE A 26 1.07 9.06 19.82
C ILE A 26 2.04 9.63 20.85
N GLN A 27 2.49 8.82 21.80
CA GLN A 27 3.42 9.25 22.84
C GLN A 27 4.78 9.67 22.26
N ILE A 28 5.34 8.87 21.34
CA ILE A 28 6.62 9.19 20.70
C ILE A 28 6.48 10.46 19.85
N SER A 29 5.40 10.60 19.09
CA SER A 29 5.12 11.80 18.28
C SER A 29 5.02 13.07 19.13
N LYS A 30 4.39 13.00 20.32
CA LYS A 30 4.40 14.10 21.29
C LYS A 30 5.81 14.44 21.77
N ARG A 31 6.61 13.43 22.15
CA ARG A 31 7.99 13.62 22.61
C ARG A 31 8.91 14.18 21.52
N ILE A 32 8.74 13.77 20.25
CA ILE A 32 9.50 14.29 19.11
C ILE A 32 9.23 15.79 18.93
N ARG A 33 7.96 16.20 18.95
CA ARG A 33 7.60 17.62 18.85
C ARG A 33 8.21 18.44 19.98
N HIS A 34 8.17 17.93 21.21
CA HIS A 34 8.79 18.59 22.36
C HIS A 34 10.33 18.68 22.21
N ALA A 35 10.99 17.58 21.84
CA ALA A 35 12.44 17.58 21.62
C ALA A 35 12.85 18.52 20.48
N ALA A 36 12.07 18.59 19.40
CA ALA A 36 12.30 19.54 18.31
C ALA A 36 12.18 20.99 18.79
N ALA A 37 11.17 21.31 19.60
CA ALA A 37 11.03 22.62 20.21
C ALA A 37 12.24 22.98 21.09
N ASN A 38 12.75 22.02 21.87
CA ASN A 38 13.96 22.23 22.68
C ASN A 38 15.20 22.47 21.82
N VAL A 39 15.37 21.74 20.70
CA VAL A 39 16.47 22.01 19.74
C VAL A 39 16.39 23.44 19.22
N LEU A 40 15.20 23.90 18.79
CA LEU A 40 15.02 25.27 18.30
C LEU A 40 15.29 26.31 19.39
N ARG A 41 14.80 26.08 20.61
CA ARG A 41 15.03 26.94 21.77
C ARG A 41 16.51 27.09 22.07
N GLU A 42 17.25 25.98 22.18
CA GLU A 42 18.68 26.02 22.49
C GLU A 42 19.51 26.59 21.33
N CYS A 43 19.13 26.35 20.06
CA CYS A 43 19.75 27.01 18.91
C CYS A 43 19.62 28.54 19.00
N TRP A 44 18.43 29.04 19.31
CA TRP A 44 18.19 30.48 19.44
C TRP A 44 18.94 31.09 20.62
N LEU A 45 18.93 30.43 21.79
CA LEU A 45 19.67 30.88 22.98
C LEU A 45 21.18 30.88 22.74
N LEU A 46 21.71 29.84 22.09
CA LEU A 46 23.11 29.75 21.71
C LEU A 46 23.49 30.92 20.80
N HIS A 47 22.72 31.15 19.73
CA HIS A 47 22.94 32.29 18.83
C HIS A 47 22.90 33.62 19.58
N ARG A 48 21.94 33.83 20.48
CA ARG A 48 21.87 35.05 21.30
C ARG A 48 23.14 35.24 22.14
N THR A 49 23.65 34.17 22.79
CA THR A 49 24.88 34.24 23.59
C THR A 49 26.15 34.46 22.76
N THR A 50 26.18 34.04 21.48
CA THR A 50 27.31 34.35 20.58
C THR A 50 27.42 35.84 20.27
N HIS A 51 26.30 36.56 20.25
CA HIS A 51 26.29 38.00 20.00
C HIS A 51 26.69 38.83 21.23
N THR A 52 26.48 38.32 22.44
CA THR A 52 26.87 38.97 23.70
C THR A 52 28.25 38.46 24.16
N LYS A 53 29.32 39.21 23.85
CA LYS A 53 30.73 38.79 23.98
C LYS A 53 31.23 38.40 25.39
N ASP A 54 30.44 38.56 26.45
CA ASP A 54 30.93 38.51 27.84
C ASP A 54 30.60 37.19 28.58
N ASN A 55 29.64 36.39 28.10
CA ASN A 55 29.09 35.25 28.88
C ASN A 55 29.51 33.85 28.35
N SER A 56 30.83 33.57 28.37
CA SER A 56 31.41 32.27 27.97
C SER A 56 30.85 31.06 28.75
N GLY A 57 30.41 31.26 29.99
CA GLY A 57 29.75 30.23 30.81
C GLY A 57 28.37 29.82 30.28
N GLU A 58 27.53 30.80 29.94
CA GLU A 58 26.19 30.56 29.39
C GLU A 58 26.25 29.97 27.99
N HIS A 59 27.19 30.42 27.17
CA HIS A 59 27.41 29.87 25.83
C HIS A 59 27.70 28.36 25.89
N ARG A 60 28.62 27.92 26.77
CA ARG A 60 28.92 26.49 26.97
C ARG A 60 27.75 25.71 27.57
N HIS A 61 26.90 26.35 28.36
CA HIS A 61 25.68 25.72 28.88
C HIS A 61 24.68 25.44 27.76
N HIS A 62 24.31 26.45 26.97
CA HIS A 62 23.37 26.29 25.85
C HIS A 62 23.90 25.37 24.76
N GLN A 63 25.21 25.36 24.51
CA GLN A 63 25.82 24.41 23.59
C GLN A 63 25.65 22.96 24.05
N ARG A 64 25.87 22.67 25.35
CA ARG A 64 25.64 21.33 25.90
C ARG A 64 24.16 20.93 25.85
N CYS A 65 23.26 21.83 26.24
CA CYS A 65 21.83 21.58 26.17
C CYS A 65 21.36 21.36 24.71
N LEU A 66 21.90 22.09 23.75
CA LEU A 66 21.61 21.90 22.32
C LEU A 66 22.06 20.51 21.84
N LEU A 67 23.29 20.10 22.16
CA LEU A 67 23.80 18.79 21.77
C LEU A 67 22.97 17.65 22.37
N GLU A 68 22.55 17.79 23.64
CA GLU A 68 21.68 16.81 24.28
C GLU A 68 20.28 16.79 23.66
N ALA A 69 19.69 17.97 23.37
CA ALA A 69 18.40 18.07 22.69
C ALA A 69 18.45 17.41 21.30
N ILE A 70 19.53 17.61 20.53
CA ILE A 70 19.75 16.96 19.23
C ILE A 70 19.87 15.44 19.41
N ARG A 71 20.62 14.98 20.41
CA ARG A 71 20.78 13.54 20.71
C ARG A 71 19.43 12.90 21.03
N VAL A 72 18.65 13.51 21.92
CA VAL A 72 17.31 13.04 22.32
C VAL A 72 16.38 13.02 21.10
N PHE A 73 16.34 14.10 20.32
CA PHE A 73 15.52 14.18 19.11
C PHE A 73 15.86 13.04 18.10
N ARG A 74 17.16 12.82 17.84
CA ARG A 74 17.62 11.73 16.95
C ARG A 74 17.22 10.36 17.48
N HIS A 75 17.41 10.13 18.78
CA HIS A 75 17.00 8.88 19.43
C HIS A 75 15.49 8.63 19.29
N LEU A 76 14.67 9.65 19.53
CA LEU A 76 13.22 9.54 19.39
C LEU A 76 12.79 9.28 17.93
N ARG A 77 13.41 9.93 16.94
CA ARG A 77 13.14 9.63 15.51
C ARG A 77 13.50 8.19 15.13
N LEU A 78 14.61 7.66 15.66
CA LEU A 78 14.97 6.26 15.45
C LEU A 78 13.94 5.32 16.09
N LYS A 79 13.49 5.63 17.31
CA LYS A 79 12.44 4.85 18.00
C LYS A 79 11.12 4.87 17.23
N GLN A 80 10.72 6.02 16.69
CA GLN A 80 9.53 6.15 15.84
C GLN A 80 9.64 5.30 14.58
N ARG A 81 10.81 5.32 13.89
CA ARG A 81 11.04 4.50 12.71
C ARG A 81 10.84 3.01 13.02
N LYS A 82 11.51 2.50 14.07
CA LYS A 82 11.37 1.11 14.50
C LYS A 82 9.91 0.74 14.80
N LEU A 83 9.19 1.62 15.52
CA LEU A 83 7.78 1.41 15.84
C LEU A 83 6.94 1.27 14.57
N ARG A 84 7.13 2.18 13.61
CA ARG A 84 6.43 2.17 12.33
C ARG A 84 6.73 0.90 11.52
N ASP A 85 7.97 0.44 11.54
CA ASP A 85 8.36 -0.78 10.83
C ASP A 85 7.63 -2.00 11.44
N PHE A 86 7.58 -2.12 12.78
CA PHE A 86 6.78 -3.16 13.45
C PHE A 86 5.27 -3.04 13.16
N ALA A 87 4.75 -1.81 13.13
CA ALA A 87 3.34 -1.58 12.81
C ALA A 87 3.01 -1.97 11.37
N SER A 88 3.94 -1.76 10.42
CA SER A 88 3.78 -2.21 9.03
C SER A 88 3.74 -3.73 8.96
N GLU A 89 4.69 -4.41 9.59
CA GLU A 89 4.77 -5.88 9.60
C GLU A 89 3.47 -6.53 10.09
N MET A 90 2.82 -5.94 11.11
CA MET A 90 1.55 -6.45 11.65
C MET A 90 0.38 -6.43 10.67
N VAL A 91 0.41 -5.56 9.65
CA VAL A 91 -0.67 -5.40 8.68
C VAL A 91 -0.30 -5.92 7.29
N ASP A 92 0.93 -6.35 7.06
CA ASP A 92 1.40 -6.72 5.72
C ASP A 92 0.67 -7.95 5.16
N LEU A 93 0.39 -8.97 5.98
CA LEU A 93 -0.44 -10.11 5.54
C LEU A 93 -1.86 -9.67 5.17
N SER A 94 -2.46 -8.76 5.94
CA SER A 94 -3.81 -8.26 5.66
C SER A 94 -3.83 -7.38 4.40
N LYS A 95 -2.78 -6.59 4.15
CA LYS A 95 -2.62 -5.86 2.89
C LYS A 95 -2.46 -6.82 1.70
N MET A 96 -1.68 -7.88 1.86
CA MET A 96 -1.51 -8.91 0.82
C MET A 96 -2.83 -9.60 0.50
N GLN A 97 -3.63 -9.93 1.52
CA GLN A 97 -4.97 -10.49 1.32
C GLN A 97 -5.89 -9.52 0.57
N MET A 98 -5.87 -8.23 0.90
CA MET A 98 -6.63 -7.21 0.19
C MET A 98 -6.24 -7.12 -1.29
N ILE A 99 -4.94 -7.01 -1.59
CA ILE A 99 -4.41 -6.99 -2.96
C ILE A 99 -4.82 -8.26 -3.73
N MET A 100 -4.77 -9.42 -3.08
CA MET A 100 -5.15 -10.69 -3.68
C MET A 100 -6.64 -10.73 -4.02
N CYS A 101 -7.51 -10.25 -3.13
CA CYS A 101 -8.95 -10.15 -3.39
C CYS A 101 -9.23 -9.24 -4.59
N ASP A 102 -8.59 -8.06 -4.63
CA ASP A 102 -8.75 -7.09 -5.73
C ASP A 102 -8.29 -7.71 -7.06
N LEU A 103 -7.14 -8.40 -7.07
CA LEU A 103 -6.64 -9.08 -8.25
C LEU A 103 -7.59 -10.19 -8.72
N SER A 104 -8.14 -10.98 -7.79
CA SER A 104 -9.09 -12.03 -8.13
C SER A 104 -10.38 -11.47 -8.71
N ALA A 105 -10.88 -10.36 -8.18
CA ALA A 105 -12.06 -9.68 -8.72
C ALA A 105 -11.81 -9.17 -10.16
N ASN A 106 -10.66 -8.53 -10.38
CA ASN A 106 -10.26 -8.04 -11.70
C ASN A 106 -10.09 -9.19 -12.70
N TRP A 107 -9.48 -10.30 -12.27
CA TRP A 107 -9.31 -11.50 -13.08
C TRP A 107 -10.66 -12.09 -13.50
N ASN A 108 -11.60 -12.22 -12.57
CA ASN A 108 -12.94 -12.72 -12.86
C ASN A 108 -13.69 -11.81 -13.85
N SER A 109 -13.57 -10.49 -13.70
CA SER A 109 -14.15 -9.54 -14.66
C SER A 109 -13.59 -9.75 -16.07
N SER A 110 -12.26 -9.84 -16.18
CA SER A 110 -11.59 -10.07 -17.46
C SER A 110 -11.94 -11.43 -18.08
N TYR A 111 -12.10 -12.47 -17.25
CA TYR A 111 -12.56 -13.77 -17.68
C TYR A 111 -13.97 -13.72 -18.27
N LEU A 112 -14.92 -13.06 -17.58
CA LEU A 112 -16.30 -12.90 -18.06
C LEU A 112 -16.36 -12.10 -19.36
N GLU A 113 -15.57 -11.04 -19.50
CA GLU A 113 -15.46 -10.30 -20.76
C GLU A 113 -14.92 -11.17 -21.90
N LEU A 114 -13.92 -11.99 -21.62
CA LEU A 114 -13.36 -12.92 -22.61
C LEU A 114 -14.40 -13.97 -23.04
N GLU A 115 -15.13 -14.54 -22.08
CA GLU A 115 -16.21 -15.50 -22.34
C GLU A 115 -17.30 -14.88 -23.23
N GLN A 116 -17.73 -13.65 -22.95
CA GLN A 116 -18.67 -12.92 -23.79
C GLN A 116 -18.16 -12.70 -25.21
N ARG A 117 -16.85 -12.39 -25.37
CA ARG A 117 -16.24 -12.23 -26.70
C ARG A 117 -16.20 -13.55 -27.46
N ILE A 118 -15.94 -14.68 -26.79
CA ILE A 118 -15.97 -16.02 -27.40
C ILE A 118 -17.38 -16.32 -27.91
N ILE A 119 -18.40 -16.14 -27.07
CA ILE A 119 -19.81 -16.36 -27.45
C ILE A 119 -20.19 -15.47 -28.65
N SER A 120 -19.78 -14.20 -28.65
CA SER A 120 -20.02 -13.30 -29.79
C SER A 120 -19.31 -13.75 -31.07
N MET A 121 -18.10 -14.33 -30.95
CA MET A 121 -17.40 -14.90 -32.11
C MET A 121 -18.09 -16.15 -32.65
N GLU A 122 -18.56 -17.04 -31.78
CA GLU A 122 -19.34 -18.23 -32.18
C GLU A 122 -20.60 -17.83 -32.95
N GLN A 123 -21.36 -16.85 -32.46
CA GLN A 123 -22.54 -16.33 -33.15
C GLN A 123 -22.21 -15.78 -34.54
N LYS A 124 -21.12 -15.01 -34.67
CA LYS A 124 -20.67 -14.50 -35.97
C LYS A 124 -20.24 -15.59 -36.93
N LEU A 125 -19.64 -16.67 -36.42
CA LEU A 125 -19.27 -17.84 -37.24
C LEU A 125 -20.52 -18.59 -37.73
N ASP A 126 -21.54 -18.75 -36.88
CA ASP A 126 -22.82 -19.35 -37.28
C ASP A 126 -23.57 -18.52 -38.32
N GLU A 127 -23.53 -17.19 -38.19
CA GLU A 127 -24.06 -16.27 -39.21
C GLU A 127 -23.30 -16.39 -40.54
N LEU A 128 -21.98 -16.46 -40.47
CA LEU A 128 -21.15 -16.63 -41.67
C LEU A 128 -21.41 -17.98 -42.35
N GLY A 129 -21.55 -19.06 -41.58
CA GLY A 129 -21.89 -20.39 -42.07
C GLY A 129 -23.25 -20.40 -42.79
N ARG A 130 -24.27 -19.78 -42.20
CA ARG A 130 -25.59 -19.59 -42.84
C ARG A 130 -25.49 -18.77 -44.12
N SER A 131 -24.70 -17.70 -44.12
CA SER A 131 -24.47 -16.90 -45.32
C SER A 131 -23.81 -17.71 -46.44
N PHE A 132 -22.85 -18.57 -46.12
CA PHE A 132 -22.19 -19.43 -47.11
C PHE A 132 -23.13 -20.49 -47.69
N GLN A 133 -23.97 -21.08 -46.84
CA GLN A 133 -24.99 -22.03 -47.29
C GLN A 133 -25.97 -21.36 -48.25
N ASN A 134 -26.48 -20.18 -47.89
CA ASN A 134 -27.39 -19.40 -48.74
C ASN A 134 -26.76 -19.02 -50.08
N THR A 135 -25.49 -18.61 -50.10
CA THR A 135 -24.80 -18.27 -51.36
C THR A 135 -24.55 -19.51 -52.21
N SER A 136 -24.21 -20.65 -51.60
CA SER A 136 -24.09 -21.93 -52.31
C SER A 136 -25.41 -22.37 -52.95
N GLU A 137 -26.53 -22.23 -52.24
CA GLU A 137 -27.87 -22.52 -52.75
C GLU A 137 -28.23 -21.60 -53.94
N LEU A 138 -27.98 -20.29 -53.83
CA LEU A 138 -28.21 -19.36 -54.95
C LEU A 138 -27.32 -19.69 -56.17
N LEU A 139 -26.08 -20.11 -55.96
CA LEU A 139 -25.19 -20.55 -57.03
C LEU A 139 -25.67 -21.82 -57.71
N THR A 140 -26.15 -22.82 -56.96
CA THR A 140 -26.71 -24.04 -57.55
C THR A 140 -28.00 -23.76 -58.33
N GLN A 141 -28.87 -22.89 -57.83
CA GLN A 141 -30.07 -22.45 -58.54
C GLN A 141 -29.75 -21.74 -59.87
N THR A 142 -28.78 -20.82 -59.87
CA THR A 142 -28.36 -20.13 -61.09
C THR A 142 -27.67 -21.06 -62.09
N LEU A 143 -26.86 -22.03 -61.64
CA LEU A 143 -26.28 -23.07 -62.51
C LEU A 143 -27.36 -23.96 -63.13
N HIS A 144 -28.39 -24.35 -62.37
CA HIS A 144 -29.52 -25.10 -62.89
C HIS A 144 -30.33 -24.32 -63.92
N HIS A 145 -30.60 -23.04 -63.65
CA HIS A 145 -31.31 -22.17 -64.59
C HIS A 145 -30.54 -22.02 -65.91
N ARG A 146 -29.23 -21.75 -65.84
CA ARG A 146 -28.36 -21.64 -67.02
C ARG A 146 -28.23 -22.94 -67.83
N ARG A 147 -28.36 -24.10 -67.19
CA ARG A 147 -28.37 -25.40 -67.86
C ARG A 147 -29.69 -25.67 -68.60
N LEU A 148 -30.80 -25.08 -68.15
CA LEU A 148 -32.10 -25.19 -68.80
C LEU A 148 -32.24 -24.24 -70.00
N ASP A 149 -31.59 -23.07 -69.96
CA ASP A 149 -31.60 -22.10 -71.07
C ASP A 149 -30.69 -22.48 -72.27
N HIS A 150 -29.80 -23.46 -72.11
CA HIS A 150 -28.91 -23.96 -73.16
C HIS A 150 -29.38 -25.26 -73.83
N ARG A 151 -30.68 -25.59 -73.70
CA ARG A 151 -31.29 -26.75 -74.35
C ARG A 151 -32.46 -26.31 -75.22
#